data_AF-A0A940R3F1-F1
#
_entry.id   AF-A0A940R3F1-F1
#
_cell.length_a   1.000
_cell.length_b   1.000
_cell.length_c   1.000
_cell.angle_alpha   90.00
_cell.angle_beta   90.00
_cell.angle_gamma   90.00
#
_symmetry.space_group_name_H-M   'P 1'
#
loop_
_entity.id
_entity.type
_entity.pdbx_description
1 polymer ?
#
loop_
_entity_poly.entity_id
_entity_poly.type
_entity_poly.pdbx_seq_one_letter_code
_entity_poly.pdbx_strand_id
1 'polypeptide(L)'
;MKRFAMALICAASLAACGTTRVGLKYAPSTTPSTLAASAPIDVGSFVDQRGEPATFIGAIRGGFGNPLKTLDAERPVSELVRDAFADGLRARGAAVEAGAGTLQLTGTIRKLDCNQMARREANVEIEVSVIERASGKARFVRTYSASNVDGSLMSLKTGVFADVEDLRALTEKTLRETVDKALDDGALRAALKP
;
A
#
# COMPACT_ATOMS: atom_id res chain seq x y z
N MET A 1 16.02 49.20 2.03
CA MET A 1 16.35 47.76 2.10
C MET A 1 15.43 46.92 3.01
N LYS A 2 14.65 47.50 3.95
CA LYS A 2 13.75 46.73 4.85
C LYS A 2 12.39 46.32 4.23
N ARG A 3 11.98 46.89 3.09
CA ARG A 3 10.67 46.63 2.45
C ARG A 3 10.66 45.41 1.51
N PHE A 4 11.81 44.99 1.00
CA PHE A 4 11.93 43.83 0.11
C PHE A 4 11.97 42.49 0.86
N ALA A 5 12.39 42.47 2.12
CA ALA A 5 12.43 41.26 2.94
C ALA A 5 11.04 40.75 3.35
N MET A 6 10.02 41.61 3.34
CA MET A 6 8.66 41.26 3.75
C MET A 6 7.84 40.61 2.62
N ALA A 7 8.20 40.86 1.36
CA ALA A 7 7.51 40.27 0.20
C ALA A 7 7.93 38.82 -0.08
N LEU A 8 9.15 38.42 0.30
CA LEU A 8 9.64 37.04 0.09
C LEU A 8 9.03 36.03 1.07
N ILE A 9 8.57 36.49 2.24
CA ILE A 9 7.97 35.63 3.28
C ILE A 9 6.50 35.30 2.95
N CYS A 10 5.78 36.18 2.24
CA CYS A 10 4.39 35.94 1.83
C CYS A 10 4.25 34.98 0.63
N ALA A 11 5.31 34.72 -0.14
CA ALA A 11 5.25 33.82 -1.29
C ALA A 11 5.44 32.33 -0.91
N ALA A 12 5.88 32.03 0.32
CA ALA A 12 6.13 30.65 0.78
C ALA A 12 4.92 29.97 1.44
N SER A 13 3.78 30.67 1.61
CA SER A 13 2.63 30.18 2.36
C SER A 13 1.50 29.57 1.52
N LEU A 14 1.68 29.41 0.20
CA LEU A 14 0.64 28.87 -0.70
C LEU A 14 0.61 27.33 -0.84
N ALA A 15 1.49 26.59 -0.16
CA ALA A 15 1.56 25.12 -0.29
C ALA A 15 0.67 24.32 0.68
N ALA A 16 -0.29 24.96 1.37
CA ALA A 16 -0.99 24.34 2.50
C ALA A 16 -2.32 23.63 2.17
N CYS A 17 -2.80 23.67 0.92
CA CYS A 17 -3.99 22.95 0.46
C CYS A 17 -3.65 22.24 -0.84
N GLY A 18 -3.24 20.98 -0.76
CA GLY A 18 -2.80 20.23 -1.93
C GLY A 18 -3.03 18.73 -1.77
N THR A 19 -3.38 18.09 -2.87
CA THR A 19 -3.24 16.64 -3.05
C THR A 19 -1.75 16.33 -3.17
N THR A 20 -1.23 15.49 -2.29
CA THR A 20 0.13 14.99 -2.40
C THR A 20 0.10 13.66 -3.14
N ARG A 21 0.86 13.59 -4.25
CA ARG A 21 1.10 12.33 -4.94
C ARG A 21 2.31 11.65 -4.33
N VAL A 22 2.19 10.37 -4.05
CA VAL A 22 3.24 9.58 -3.42
C VAL A 22 3.43 8.23 -4.10
N GLY A 23 4.67 7.77 -4.11
CA GLY A 23 4.97 6.36 -4.33
C GLY A 23 4.69 5.55 -3.07
N LEU A 24 4.11 4.36 -3.23
CA LEU A 24 4.12 3.32 -2.18
C LEU A 24 5.19 2.30 -2.53
N LYS A 25 6.20 2.15 -1.67
CA LYS A 25 7.27 1.17 -1.87
C LYS A 25 7.13 0.00 -0.91
N TYR A 26 7.33 -1.20 -1.42
CA TYR A 26 7.55 -2.37 -0.58
C TYR A 26 9.03 -2.48 -0.21
N ALA A 27 9.31 -2.74 1.07
CA ALA A 27 10.64 -3.09 1.56
C ALA A 27 10.48 -3.93 2.82
N PRO A 28 10.92 -5.20 2.87
CA PRO A 28 10.55 -6.16 3.92
C PRO A 28 10.88 -5.65 5.33
N SER A 29 10.00 -5.93 6.32
CA SER A 29 10.18 -5.41 7.69
C SER A 29 11.24 -6.17 8.49
N THR A 30 11.49 -7.41 8.10
CA THR A 30 12.46 -8.34 8.68
C THR A 30 13.06 -9.19 7.57
N THR A 31 14.17 -9.90 7.83
CA THR A 31 14.71 -10.88 6.88
C THR A 31 13.62 -11.90 6.52
N PRO A 32 13.15 -11.94 5.26
CA PRO A 32 12.05 -12.82 4.88
C PRO A 32 12.47 -14.30 4.97
N SER A 33 11.52 -15.17 5.29
CA SER A 33 11.75 -16.61 5.16
C SER A 33 11.85 -16.96 3.68
N THR A 34 12.99 -17.52 3.26
CA THR A 34 13.25 -17.92 1.88
C THR A 34 12.18 -18.88 1.38
N LEU A 35 11.66 -18.60 0.19
CA LEU A 35 10.82 -19.52 -0.55
C LEU A 35 11.76 -20.52 -1.23
N ALA A 36 11.60 -21.82 -0.94
CA ALA A 36 12.40 -22.85 -1.60
C ALA A 36 12.25 -22.72 -3.12
N ALA A 37 13.36 -22.73 -3.85
CA ALA A 37 13.39 -22.50 -5.29
C ALA A 37 12.34 -23.38 -5.99
N SER A 38 11.31 -22.71 -6.52
CA SER A 38 10.21 -23.29 -7.28
C SER A 38 10.27 -22.76 -8.71
N ALA A 39 9.47 -23.35 -9.61
CA ALA A 39 9.24 -22.81 -10.94
C ALA A 39 8.93 -21.30 -10.90
N PRO A 40 9.22 -20.54 -11.97
CA PRO A 40 8.92 -19.12 -12.02
C PRO A 40 7.46 -18.83 -11.65
N ILE A 41 7.26 -17.84 -10.78
CA ILE A 41 5.93 -17.41 -10.33
C ILE A 41 5.55 -16.17 -11.14
N ASP A 42 4.36 -16.22 -11.73
CA ASP A 42 3.77 -15.05 -12.37
C ASP A 42 2.87 -14.31 -11.39
N VAL A 43 3.02 -12.99 -11.34
CA VAL A 43 2.14 -12.10 -10.57
C VAL A 43 1.21 -11.42 -11.56
N GLY A 44 -0.03 -11.90 -11.58
CA GLY A 44 -1.08 -11.42 -12.46
C GLY A 44 -1.73 -10.13 -11.99
N SER A 45 -2.95 -9.89 -12.48
CA SER A 45 -3.69 -8.68 -12.16
C SER A 45 -4.19 -8.67 -10.72
N PHE A 46 -4.11 -7.49 -10.09
CA PHE A 46 -4.85 -7.15 -8.88
C PHE A 46 -6.03 -6.25 -9.26
N VAL A 47 -7.23 -6.62 -8.83
CA VAL A 47 -8.45 -5.86 -9.11
C VAL A 47 -8.73 -4.92 -7.95
N ASP A 48 -8.85 -3.61 -8.23
CA ASP A 48 -9.25 -2.63 -7.23
C ASP A 48 -10.78 -2.66 -7.05
N GLN A 49 -11.24 -3.08 -5.86
CA GLN A 49 -12.66 -3.10 -5.48
C GLN A 49 -12.93 -2.24 -4.23
N ARG A 50 -12.08 -1.23 -3.97
CA ARG A 50 -12.23 -0.33 -2.83
C ARG A 50 -13.42 0.61 -2.96
N GLY A 51 -13.93 0.81 -4.18
CA GLY A 51 -14.99 1.79 -4.46
C GLY A 51 -14.50 3.24 -4.48
N GLU A 52 -13.18 3.44 -4.47
CA GLU A 52 -12.50 4.74 -4.47
C GLU A 52 -11.86 5.02 -5.85
N PRO A 53 -11.49 6.28 -6.16
CA PRO A 53 -10.69 6.57 -7.33
C PRO A 53 -9.40 5.73 -7.35
N ALA A 54 -8.98 5.29 -8.55
CA ALA A 54 -7.89 4.32 -8.72
C ALA A 54 -6.57 4.73 -8.07
N THR A 55 -6.33 6.03 -7.89
CA THR A 55 -5.12 6.58 -7.23
C THR A 55 -5.36 7.03 -5.80
N PHE A 56 -6.60 7.22 -5.36
CA PHE A 56 -6.86 7.75 -4.02
C PHE A 56 -6.42 6.74 -2.95
N ILE A 57 -5.68 7.19 -1.94
CA ILE A 57 -5.25 6.37 -0.79
C ILE A 57 -5.96 6.86 0.48
N GLY A 58 -6.05 8.17 0.69
CA GLY A 58 -6.60 8.66 1.95
C GLY A 58 -6.51 10.15 2.17
N ALA A 59 -6.78 10.59 3.40
CA ALA A 59 -6.77 12.01 3.72
C ALA A 59 -6.44 12.32 5.19
N ILE A 60 -5.81 13.47 5.40
CA ILE A 60 -5.78 14.17 6.68
C ILE A 60 -7.03 15.05 6.74
N ARG A 61 -7.79 14.95 7.83
CA ARG A 61 -9.08 15.60 8.04
C ARG A 61 -9.03 16.62 9.18
N GLY A 62 -9.85 17.66 9.06
CA GLY A 62 -10.04 18.67 10.11
C GLY A 62 -11.03 18.22 11.17
N GLY A 63 -11.26 19.08 12.18
CA GLY A 63 -12.18 18.81 13.30
C GLY A 63 -13.64 18.62 12.87
N PHE A 64 -14.01 19.06 11.67
CA PHE A 64 -15.34 18.85 11.07
C PHE A 64 -15.38 17.67 10.07
N GLY A 65 -14.31 16.88 9.98
CA GLY A 65 -14.21 15.71 9.08
C GLY A 65 -13.90 16.02 7.61
N ASN A 66 -13.85 17.30 7.23
CA ASN A 66 -13.48 17.73 5.89
C ASN A 66 -11.99 17.41 5.60
N PRO A 67 -11.64 16.90 4.39
CA PRO A 67 -10.26 16.66 4.02
C PRO A 67 -9.50 18.00 3.94
N LEU A 68 -8.37 18.09 4.65
CA LEU A 68 -7.44 19.21 4.59
C LEU A 68 -6.31 18.94 3.61
N LYS A 69 -5.81 17.70 3.61
CA LYS A 69 -4.77 17.20 2.69
C LYS A 69 -5.16 15.81 2.23
N THR A 70 -5.01 15.52 0.95
CA THR A 70 -5.30 14.21 0.38
C THR A 70 -4.01 13.52 -0.02
N LEU A 71 -4.04 12.19 0.06
CA LEU A 71 -2.95 11.31 -0.31
C LEU A 71 -3.40 10.49 -1.52
N ASP A 72 -2.72 10.72 -2.64
CA ASP A 72 -2.93 10.00 -3.88
C ASP A 72 -1.66 9.23 -4.23
N ALA A 73 -1.83 8.06 -4.82
CA ALA A 73 -0.77 7.32 -5.46
C ALA A 73 -0.35 7.98 -6.78
N GLU A 74 0.94 7.86 -7.13
CA GLU A 74 1.44 8.25 -8.46
C GLU A 74 0.90 7.37 -9.61
N ARG A 75 0.50 6.13 -9.28
CA ARG A 75 0.00 5.11 -10.21
C ARG A 75 -1.25 4.45 -9.62
N PRO A 76 -2.08 3.75 -10.42
CA PRO A 76 -3.21 3.00 -9.88
C PRO A 76 -2.79 2.08 -8.73
N VAL A 77 -3.59 2.05 -7.68
CA VAL A 77 -3.33 1.23 -6.47
C VAL A 77 -3.22 -0.26 -6.81
N SER A 78 -3.96 -0.73 -7.82
CA SER A 78 -3.82 -2.08 -8.38
C SER A 78 -2.41 -2.41 -8.84
N GLU A 79 -1.74 -1.49 -9.54
CA GLU A 79 -0.36 -1.67 -9.99
C GLU A 79 0.62 -1.65 -8.82
N LEU A 80 0.43 -0.75 -7.86
CA LEU A 80 1.29 -0.65 -6.68
C LEU A 80 1.22 -1.91 -5.82
N VAL A 81 0.03 -2.47 -5.62
CA VAL A 81 -0.16 -3.71 -4.88
C VAL A 81 0.46 -4.89 -5.65
N ARG A 82 0.24 -4.99 -6.96
CA ARG A 82 0.88 -6.01 -7.80
C ARG A 82 2.39 -5.97 -7.66
N ASP A 83 2.98 -4.78 -7.78
CA ASP A 83 4.43 -4.58 -7.67
C ASP A 83 4.92 -4.94 -6.26
N ALA A 84 4.18 -4.59 -5.21
CA ALA A 84 4.51 -4.97 -3.84
C ALA A 84 4.54 -6.49 -3.62
N PHE A 85 3.60 -7.24 -4.22
CA PHE A 85 3.62 -8.71 -4.18
C PHE A 85 4.79 -9.29 -4.98
N ALA A 86 5.08 -8.74 -6.16
CA ALA A 86 6.23 -9.17 -6.96
C ALA A 86 7.56 -8.93 -6.23
N ASP A 87 7.74 -7.75 -5.63
CA ASP A 87 8.92 -7.40 -4.85
C ASP A 87 9.01 -8.25 -3.56
N GLY A 88 7.87 -8.53 -2.93
CA GLY A 88 7.81 -9.42 -1.77
C GLY A 88 8.21 -10.86 -2.08
N LEU A 89 7.86 -11.37 -3.26
CA LEU A 89 8.29 -12.68 -3.75
C LEU A 89 9.80 -12.69 -4.08
N ARG A 90 10.30 -11.67 -4.78
CA ARG A 90 11.74 -11.52 -5.07
C ARG A 90 12.58 -11.43 -3.80
N ALA A 91 12.11 -10.70 -2.80
CA ALA A 91 12.75 -10.59 -1.49
C ALA A 91 12.83 -11.95 -0.76
N ARG A 92 11.97 -12.91 -1.10
CA ARG A 92 11.98 -14.29 -0.61
C ARG A 92 12.75 -15.25 -1.53
N GLY A 93 13.44 -14.74 -2.55
CA GLY A 93 14.26 -15.53 -3.47
C GLY A 93 13.50 -16.22 -4.60
N ALA A 94 12.22 -15.88 -4.81
CA ALA A 94 11.46 -16.43 -5.93
C ALA A 94 11.82 -15.74 -7.26
N ALA A 95 11.91 -16.52 -8.33
CA ALA A 95 11.96 -15.99 -9.70
C ALA A 95 10.57 -15.50 -10.11
N VAL A 96 10.42 -14.19 -10.31
CA VAL A 96 9.16 -13.58 -10.75
C VAL A 96 9.26 -13.18 -12.21
N GLU A 97 8.54 -13.89 -13.06
CA GLU A 97 8.58 -13.73 -14.52
C GLU A 97 7.16 -13.64 -15.07
N ALA A 98 6.87 -12.50 -15.72
CA ALA A 98 5.57 -12.25 -16.31
C ALA A 98 5.27 -13.28 -17.40
N GLY A 99 4.13 -13.96 -17.31
CA GLY A 99 3.76 -14.96 -18.31
C GLY A 99 4.59 -16.26 -18.26
N ALA A 100 5.41 -16.49 -17.24
CA ALA A 100 6.09 -17.77 -17.01
C ALA A 100 5.36 -18.63 -15.96
N GLY A 101 5.54 -19.96 -15.99
CA GLY A 101 4.93 -20.87 -15.03
C GLY A 101 3.47 -21.27 -15.32
N THR A 102 3.00 -22.30 -14.62
CA THR A 102 1.62 -22.82 -14.74
C THR A 102 0.65 -22.15 -13.76
N LEU A 103 1.18 -21.45 -12.77
CA LEU A 103 0.45 -20.82 -11.67
C LEU A 103 0.63 -19.32 -11.72
N GLN A 104 -0.42 -18.60 -11.33
CA GLN A 104 -0.43 -17.15 -11.27
C GLN A 104 -0.97 -16.69 -9.91
N LEU A 105 -0.24 -15.78 -9.26
CA LEU A 105 -0.68 -15.08 -8.06
C LEU A 105 -1.49 -13.86 -8.49
N THR A 106 -2.73 -13.74 -8.03
CA THR A 106 -3.65 -12.64 -8.33
C THR A 106 -4.31 -12.16 -7.05
N GLY A 107 -5.09 -11.08 -7.12
CA GLY A 107 -5.89 -10.69 -5.95
C GLY A 107 -6.93 -9.62 -6.20
N THR A 108 -7.74 -9.39 -5.17
CA THR A 108 -8.76 -8.36 -5.11
C THR A 108 -8.47 -7.46 -3.92
N ILE A 109 -8.29 -6.17 -4.17
CA ILE A 109 -8.03 -5.16 -3.15
C ILE A 109 -9.39 -4.71 -2.62
N ARG A 110 -9.73 -5.15 -1.41
CA ARG A 110 -10.98 -4.80 -0.73
C ARG A 110 -10.84 -3.48 0.02
N LYS A 111 -9.67 -3.27 0.62
CA LYS A 111 -9.35 -2.08 1.40
C LYS A 111 -7.88 -1.71 1.24
N LEU A 112 -7.63 -0.45 0.96
CA LEU A 112 -6.31 0.17 1.09
C LEU A 112 -6.61 1.65 1.31
N ASP A 113 -6.66 2.02 2.58
CA ASP A 113 -6.97 3.38 2.99
C ASP A 113 -6.12 3.85 4.16
N CYS A 114 -6.03 5.17 4.28
CA CYS A 114 -5.49 5.81 5.46
C CYS A 114 -6.25 7.10 5.81
N ASN A 115 -6.35 7.40 7.10
CA ASN A 115 -6.99 8.61 7.57
C ASN A 115 -6.21 9.19 8.75
N GLN A 116 -6.19 10.51 8.85
CA GLN A 116 -5.79 11.19 10.08
C GLN A 116 -6.82 12.24 10.47
N MET A 117 -7.53 12.01 11.56
CA MET A 117 -8.38 13.03 12.20
C MET A 117 -7.77 13.45 13.55
N ALA A 118 -7.68 12.50 14.49
CA ALA A 118 -6.93 12.68 15.73
C ALA A 118 -5.66 11.81 15.74
N ARG A 119 -5.82 10.52 15.49
CA ARG A 119 -4.73 9.57 15.25
C ARG A 119 -4.60 9.30 13.76
N ARG A 120 -3.43 8.82 13.36
CA ARG A 120 -3.20 8.26 12.03
C ARG A 120 -3.62 6.80 12.05
N GLU A 121 -4.36 6.41 11.04
CA GLU A 121 -4.89 5.07 10.90
C GLU A 121 -4.66 4.63 9.45
N ALA A 122 -4.19 3.41 9.25
CA ALA A 122 -4.05 2.80 7.93
C ALA A 122 -4.59 1.37 7.98
N ASN A 123 -5.31 0.98 6.93
CA ASN A 123 -5.96 -0.32 6.81
C ASN A 123 -5.72 -0.91 5.43
N VAL A 124 -5.35 -2.18 5.38
CA VAL A 124 -5.20 -2.93 4.14
C VAL A 124 -5.92 -4.26 4.28
N GLU A 125 -6.70 -4.62 3.27
CA GLU A 125 -7.39 -5.90 3.14
C GLU A 125 -7.35 -6.35 1.67
N ILE A 126 -6.72 -7.50 1.44
CA ILE A 126 -6.48 -8.04 0.11
C ILE A 126 -6.86 -9.52 0.12
N GLU A 127 -7.79 -9.89 -0.76
CA GLU A 127 -8.08 -11.28 -1.08
C GLU A 127 -7.05 -11.76 -2.11
N VAL A 128 -6.18 -12.67 -1.71
CA VAL A 128 -5.11 -13.19 -2.55
C VAL A 128 -5.51 -14.58 -3.06
N SER A 129 -5.29 -14.80 -4.34
CA SER A 129 -5.64 -16.04 -5.02
C SER A 129 -4.47 -16.60 -5.80
N VAL A 130 -4.33 -17.94 -5.80
CA VAL A 130 -3.44 -18.66 -6.73
C VAL A 130 -4.32 -19.38 -7.73
N ILE A 131 -4.13 -19.09 -9.01
CA ILE A 131 -4.91 -19.68 -10.10
C ILE A 131 -4.00 -20.47 -11.05
N GLU A 132 -4.53 -21.52 -11.65
CA GLU A 132 -3.91 -22.19 -12.79
C GLU A 132 -4.09 -21.34 -14.04
N ARG A 133 -3.00 -20.99 -14.74
CA ARG A 133 -3.09 -20.12 -15.92
C ARG A 133 -3.90 -20.73 -17.05
N ALA A 134 -3.75 -22.03 -17.27
CA ALA A 134 -4.38 -22.71 -18.41
C ALA A 134 -5.91 -22.80 -18.27
N SER A 135 -6.40 -22.97 -17.03
CA SER A 135 -7.82 -23.23 -16.76
C SER A 135 -8.54 -22.04 -16.09
N GLY A 136 -7.80 -21.09 -15.51
CA GLY A 136 -8.33 -20.03 -14.64
C GLY A 136 -8.82 -20.54 -13.28
N LYS A 137 -8.66 -21.84 -12.99
CA LYS A 137 -9.17 -22.46 -11.77
C LYS A 137 -8.37 -21.99 -10.55
N ALA A 138 -9.06 -21.53 -9.52
CA ALA A 138 -8.43 -21.19 -8.25
C ALA A 138 -7.98 -22.45 -7.49
N ARG A 139 -6.68 -22.53 -7.16
CA ARG A 139 -6.11 -23.51 -6.23
C ARG A 139 -6.16 -23.03 -4.79
N PHE A 140 -6.16 -21.71 -4.59
CA PHE A 140 -6.13 -21.08 -3.28
C PHE A 140 -6.81 -19.71 -3.34
N VAL A 141 -7.56 -19.37 -2.31
CA VAL A 141 -8.14 -18.03 -2.08
C VAL A 141 -8.12 -17.78 -0.57
N ARG A 142 -7.59 -16.64 -0.14
CA ARG A 142 -7.64 -16.20 1.26
C ARG A 142 -7.51 -14.68 1.36
N THR A 143 -8.22 -14.10 2.32
CA THR A 143 -8.10 -12.68 2.67
C THR A 143 -7.02 -12.46 3.73
N TYR A 144 -6.14 -11.51 3.46
CA TYR A 144 -5.12 -11.04 4.39
C TYR A 144 -5.37 -9.57 4.72
N SER A 145 -5.16 -9.21 5.98
CA SER A 145 -5.35 -7.84 6.43
C SER A 145 -4.32 -7.40 7.48
N ALA A 146 -4.13 -6.09 7.52
CA ALA A 146 -3.42 -5.41 8.59
C ALA A 146 -4.06 -4.04 8.83
N SER A 147 -4.01 -3.60 10.09
CA SER A 147 -4.42 -2.28 10.52
C SER A 147 -3.38 -1.75 11.48
N ASN A 148 -2.89 -0.54 11.22
CA ASN A 148 -1.98 0.15 12.13
C ASN A 148 -2.58 1.50 12.54
N VAL A 149 -2.38 1.84 13.81
CA VAL A 149 -2.75 3.12 14.38
C VAL A 149 -1.52 3.75 15.01
N ASP A 150 -1.29 5.02 14.73
CA ASP A 150 -0.17 5.79 15.28
C ASP A 150 -0.61 7.20 15.69
N GLY A 151 0.15 7.83 16.58
CA GLY A 151 -0.14 9.15 17.12
C GLY A 151 -1.06 9.13 18.34
N SER A 152 -1.33 10.32 18.86
CA SER A 152 -2.09 10.53 20.11
C SER A 152 -3.10 11.66 19.94
N LEU A 153 -4.22 11.57 20.65
CA LEU A 153 -5.20 12.66 20.79
C LEU A 153 -4.57 13.95 21.36
N MET A 154 -3.47 13.83 22.10
CA MET A 154 -2.73 14.94 22.69
C MET A 154 -1.62 15.49 21.77
N SER A 155 -1.49 14.96 20.54
CA SER A 155 -0.48 15.39 19.59
C SER A 155 -0.81 16.76 19.00
N LEU A 156 0.16 17.69 19.07
CA LEU A 156 0.10 18.97 18.36
C LEU A 156 0.27 18.82 16.83
N LYS A 157 0.60 17.61 16.34
CA LYS A 157 0.76 17.28 14.90
C LYS A 157 -0.55 16.79 14.29
N THR A 158 -1.63 17.53 14.46
CA THR A 158 -2.96 17.24 13.89
C THR A 158 -3.44 18.39 13.00
N GLY A 159 -4.45 18.15 12.16
CA GLY A 159 -4.99 19.17 11.25
C GLY A 159 -3.97 19.72 10.26
N VAL A 160 -3.83 21.05 10.15
CA VAL A 160 -2.94 21.69 9.17
C VAL A 160 -1.46 21.36 9.39
N PHE A 161 -1.07 21.06 10.63
CA PHE A 161 0.30 20.73 11.03
C PHE A 161 0.62 19.24 10.89
N ALA A 162 -0.36 18.42 10.51
CA ALA A 162 -0.12 17.02 10.22
C ALA A 162 0.68 16.85 8.92
N ASP A 163 1.60 15.89 8.95
CA ASP A 163 2.46 15.56 7.83
C ASP A 163 1.86 14.41 7.01
N VAL A 164 1.75 14.62 5.71
CA VAL A 164 1.27 13.61 4.77
C VAL A 164 2.28 12.46 4.65
N GLU A 165 3.57 12.74 4.84
CA GLU A 165 4.62 11.72 4.79
C GLU A 165 4.50 10.69 5.92
N ASP A 166 4.12 11.13 7.12
CA ASP A 166 3.89 10.22 8.24
C ASP A 166 2.70 9.27 7.94
N LEU A 167 1.65 9.79 7.30
CA LEU A 167 0.48 9.01 6.91
C LEU A 167 0.81 8.03 5.77
N ARG A 168 1.61 8.47 4.79
CA ARG A 168 2.17 7.61 3.74
C ARG A 168 3.00 6.48 4.35
N ALA A 169 3.92 6.79 5.26
CA ALA A 169 4.79 5.80 5.89
C ALA A 169 4.00 4.75 6.69
N LEU A 170 2.94 5.16 7.41
CA LEU A 170 2.04 4.23 8.10
C LEU A 170 1.29 3.31 7.11
N THR A 171 0.88 3.85 5.97
CA THR A 171 0.22 3.10 4.90
C THR A 171 1.16 2.08 4.28
N GLU A 172 2.39 2.47 3.94
CA GLU A 172 3.42 1.57 3.43
C GLU A 172 3.73 0.44 4.41
N LYS A 173 3.86 0.77 5.70
CA LYS A 173 4.05 -0.22 6.76
C LYS A 173 2.91 -1.24 6.77
N THR A 174 1.67 -0.78 6.70
CA THR A 174 0.48 -1.64 6.77
C THR A 174 0.34 -2.52 5.53
N LEU A 175 0.61 -1.97 4.34
CA LEU A 175 0.65 -2.73 3.09
C LEU A 175 1.72 -3.83 3.16
N ARG A 176 2.93 -3.47 3.59
CA ARG A 176 4.02 -4.43 3.77
C ARG A 176 3.66 -5.56 4.71
N GLU A 177 3.12 -5.26 5.89
CA GLU A 177 2.70 -6.29 6.85
C GLU A 177 1.66 -7.23 6.23
N THR A 178 0.75 -6.72 5.40
CA THR A 178 -0.24 -7.54 4.70
C THR A 178 0.41 -8.45 3.66
N VAL A 179 1.35 -7.92 2.86
CA VAL A 179 2.12 -8.70 1.88
C VAL A 179 2.96 -9.77 2.57
N ASP A 180 3.64 -9.42 3.67
CA ASP A 180 4.45 -10.36 4.44
C ASP A 180 3.60 -11.48 5.04
N LYS A 181 2.46 -11.16 5.66
CA LYS A 181 1.50 -12.16 6.16
C LYS A 181 1.01 -13.09 5.05
N ALA A 182 0.72 -12.56 3.86
CA ALA A 182 0.26 -13.36 2.74
C ALA A 182 1.36 -14.30 2.23
N LEU A 183 2.55 -13.76 1.96
CA LEU A 183 3.66 -14.51 1.38
C LEU A 183 4.35 -15.45 2.37
N ASP A 184 4.19 -15.25 3.68
CA ASP A 184 4.70 -16.14 4.72
C ASP A 184 3.69 -17.21 5.17
N ASP A 185 2.46 -17.16 4.66
CA ASP A 185 1.45 -18.19 4.91
C ASP A 185 1.87 -19.52 4.24
N GLY A 186 2.03 -20.55 5.07
CA GLY A 186 2.39 -21.89 4.62
C GLY A 186 1.40 -22.47 3.60
N ALA A 187 0.11 -22.15 3.70
CA ALA A 187 -0.90 -22.65 2.77
C ALA A 187 -0.79 -21.99 1.38
N LEU A 188 -0.55 -20.67 1.34
CA LEU A 188 -0.30 -19.95 0.09
C LEU A 188 1.00 -20.43 -0.55
N ARG A 189 2.07 -20.57 0.24
CA ARG A 189 3.36 -21.11 -0.24
C ARG A 189 3.23 -22.52 -0.80
N ALA A 190 2.41 -23.37 -0.17
CA ALA A 190 2.14 -24.71 -0.68
C ALA A 190 1.35 -24.66 -2.00
N ALA A 191 0.40 -23.74 -2.14
CA ALA A 191 -0.38 -23.55 -3.36
C ALA A 191 0.45 -22.99 -4.54
N LEU A 192 1.54 -22.28 -4.26
CA LEU A 192 2.49 -21.77 -5.27
C LEU A 192 3.50 -22.82 -5.76
N LYS A 193 3.51 -24.02 -5.19
CA LYS A 193 4.31 -25.13 -5.69
C LYS A 193 3.57 -25.82 -6.84
N PRO A 194 4.25 -26.15 -7.95
CA PRO A 194 3.64 -26.87 -9.06
C PRO A 194 2.94 -28.15 -8.60
#